data_AF-A0ABD1D6A3-F1
#
_entry.id   AF-A0ABD1D6A3-F1
#
_cell.length_a   1.000
_cell.length_b   1.000
_cell.length_c   1.000
_cell.angle_alpha   90.00
_cell.angle_beta   90.00
_cell.angle_gamma   90.00
#
_symmetry.space_group_name_H-M   'P 1'
#
loop_
_entity.id
_entity.type
_entity.pdbx_description
1 polymer ?
#
loop_
_entity_poly.entity_id
_entity_poly.type
_entity_poly.pdbx_seq_one_letter_code
_entity_poly.pdbx_strand_id
1 'polypeptide(L)'
;MWADQVPECRNEEVANGFACPAAGEISNAGSFSRHAHPEDCRKYYICLEGVAREYGCPIGTVFKIGDADGTGNCEDPEDVPGCEDYYGDLDLKSIRKSELLAGLANQGGAQAIKPHSKSNRPSQKEN
;
A
#
# COMPACT_ATOMS: atom_id res chain seq x y z
N MET A 1 -15.60 15.74 8.40
CA MET A 1 -14.59 16.62 9.01
C MET A 1 -13.26 15.90 8.98
N TRP A 2 -12.17 16.63 8.77
CA TRP A 2 -10.79 16.13 8.88
C TRP A 2 -10.33 16.21 10.34
N ALA A 3 -9.31 15.43 10.72
CA ALA A 3 -8.87 15.35 12.12
C ALA A 3 -8.49 16.72 12.70
N ASP A 4 -7.89 17.59 11.90
CA ASP A 4 -7.49 18.95 12.33
C ASP A 4 -8.66 19.93 12.50
N GLN A 5 -9.87 19.57 12.03
CA GLN A 5 -11.09 20.34 12.30
C GLN A 5 -11.67 20.02 13.68
N VAL A 6 -11.10 19.04 14.40
CA VAL A 6 -11.51 18.68 15.76
C VAL A 6 -10.61 19.45 16.73
N PRO A 7 -11.16 20.34 17.58
CA PRO A 7 -10.38 21.22 18.45
C PRO A 7 -9.53 20.50 19.50
N GLU A 8 -9.74 19.19 19.70
CA GLU A 8 -8.95 18.36 20.60
C GLU A 8 -7.80 17.60 19.92
N CYS A 9 -7.77 17.54 18.57
CA CYS A 9 -6.70 16.87 17.83
C CYS A 9 -5.70 17.89 17.30
N ARG A 10 -4.50 17.93 17.89
CA ARG A 10 -3.41 18.79 17.42
C ARG A 10 -2.75 18.17 16.19
N ASN A 11 -2.62 18.94 15.10
CA ASN A 11 -2.01 18.51 13.85
C ASN A 11 -0.57 17.94 14.03
N GLU A 12 0.21 18.51 14.94
CA GLU A 12 1.56 18.02 15.26
C GLU A 12 1.59 16.56 15.78
N GLU A 13 0.52 16.12 16.46
CA GLU A 13 0.36 14.74 16.90
C GLU A 13 -0.06 13.82 15.75
N VAL A 14 -0.79 14.35 14.77
CA VAL A 14 -1.25 13.63 13.57
C VAL A 14 -0.09 13.37 12.60
N ALA A 15 0.91 14.25 12.57
CA ALA A 15 2.05 14.15 11.68
C ALA A 15 3.31 13.54 12.33
N ASN A 16 3.21 12.90 13.51
CA ASN A 16 4.37 12.37 14.25
C ASN A 16 5.53 13.39 14.40
N GLY A 17 5.21 14.68 14.58
CA GLY A 17 6.21 15.75 14.65
C GLY A 17 6.82 16.19 13.32
N PHE A 18 6.37 15.67 12.16
CA PHE A 18 6.74 16.18 10.84
C PHE A 18 6.09 17.54 10.58
N ALA A 19 6.92 18.54 10.27
CA ALA A 19 6.49 19.88 9.92
C ALA A 19 6.69 20.14 8.42
N CYS A 20 5.67 20.72 7.78
CA CYS A 20 5.78 21.10 6.38
C CYS A 20 6.79 22.24 6.17
N PRO A 21 7.50 22.23 5.04
CA PRO A 21 8.30 23.38 4.63
C PRO A 21 7.39 24.60 4.42
N ALA A 22 7.94 25.80 4.64
CA ALA A 22 7.17 27.04 4.59
C ALA A 22 6.49 27.23 3.23
N ALA A 23 5.24 27.72 3.26
CA ALA A 23 4.46 28.01 2.06
C ALA A 23 5.18 29.09 1.22
N GLY A 24 5.83 28.68 0.13
CA GLY A 24 6.57 29.57 -0.77
C GLY A 24 7.92 29.04 -1.25
N GLU A 25 8.49 28.02 -0.59
CA GLU A 25 9.78 27.44 -1.02
C GLU A 25 9.61 26.42 -2.17
N ILE A 26 8.41 25.89 -2.34
CA ILE A 26 8.09 24.81 -3.26
C ILE A 26 7.54 25.41 -4.55
N SER A 27 8.39 25.48 -5.57
CA SER A 27 8.15 26.22 -6.82
C SER A 27 7.21 25.52 -7.82
N ASN A 28 6.52 24.44 -7.43
CA ASN A 28 5.63 23.72 -8.33
C ASN A 28 4.19 24.25 -8.25
N ALA A 29 3.71 24.71 -9.40
CA ALA A 29 2.38 25.26 -9.60
C ALA A 29 1.29 24.22 -9.29
N GLY A 30 0.70 24.27 -8.09
CA GLY A 30 -0.46 23.44 -7.72
C GLY A 30 -0.51 22.93 -6.28
N SER A 31 -0.33 23.81 -5.30
CA SER A 31 -0.75 23.71 -3.88
C SER A 31 -0.35 22.54 -2.98
N PHE A 32 0.39 21.51 -3.41
CA PHE A 32 0.86 20.48 -2.48
C PHE A 32 2.23 19.87 -2.79
N SER A 33 2.96 19.51 -1.71
CA SER A 33 4.20 18.75 -1.77
C SER A 33 4.07 17.41 -1.07
N ARG A 34 4.85 16.42 -1.50
CA ARG A 34 4.87 15.06 -0.95
C ARG A 34 6.22 14.79 -0.29
N HIS A 35 6.20 14.21 0.89
CA HIS A 35 7.38 13.93 1.71
C HIS A 35 7.31 12.52 2.31
N ALA A 36 8.45 11.84 2.47
CA ALA A 36 8.46 10.50 3.05
C ALA A 36 8.13 10.53 4.55
N HIS A 37 7.53 9.44 5.04
CA HIS A 37 7.33 9.23 6.47
C HIS A 37 8.60 8.65 7.11
N PRO A 38 9.08 9.18 8.26
CA PRO A 38 10.36 8.78 8.84
C PRO A 38 10.36 7.35 9.43
N GLU A 39 9.20 6.84 9.84
CA GLU A 39 9.08 5.53 10.50
C GLU A 39 8.43 4.45 9.63
N ASP A 40 7.95 4.79 8.43
CA ASP A 40 7.14 3.85 7.63
C ASP A 40 7.26 4.14 6.13
N CYS A 41 7.93 3.26 5.38
CA CYS A 41 8.14 3.42 3.94
C CYS A 41 6.85 3.46 3.11
N ARG A 42 5.76 2.84 3.58
CA ARG A 42 4.47 2.87 2.85
C ARG A 42 3.73 4.17 3.07
N LYS A 43 4.02 4.89 4.17
CA LYS A 43 3.38 6.15 4.50
C LYS A 43 4.17 7.33 3.95
N TYR A 44 3.45 8.42 3.71
CA TYR A 44 4.02 9.69 3.27
C TYR A 44 3.15 10.84 3.72
N TYR A 45 3.73 12.02 3.82
CA TYR A 45 3.03 13.26 4.15
C TYR A 45 2.75 14.06 2.89
N ILE A 46 1.53 14.58 2.79
CA ILE A 46 1.17 15.63 1.85
C ILE A 46 1.07 16.93 2.61
N CYS A 47 1.85 17.92 2.19
CA CYS A 47 1.78 19.28 2.71
C CYS A 47 0.89 20.12 1.80
N LEU A 48 -0.20 20.63 2.37
CA LEU A 48 -1.16 21.51 1.69
C LEU A 48 -1.24 22.79 2.52
N GLU A 49 -0.81 23.92 1.96
CA GLU A 49 -0.82 25.23 2.65
C GLU A 49 -0.10 25.21 4.02
N GLY A 50 0.98 24.42 4.13
CA GLY A 50 1.74 24.27 5.38
C GLY A 50 1.16 23.26 6.38
N VAL A 51 0.05 22.60 6.04
CA VAL A 51 -0.58 21.55 6.86
C VAL A 51 -0.13 20.18 6.36
N ALA A 52 0.57 19.42 7.21
CA ALA A 52 0.96 18.05 6.94
C ALA A 52 -0.24 17.10 7.09
N ARG A 53 -0.41 16.17 6.16
CA ARG A 53 -1.43 15.13 6.24
C ARG A 53 -0.83 13.78 5.89
N GLU A 54 -1.04 12.78 6.73
CA GLU A 54 -0.57 11.42 6.49
C GLU A 54 -1.41 10.72 5.41
N TYR A 55 -0.74 10.09 4.45
CA TYR A 55 -1.32 9.22 3.42
C TYR A 55 -0.49 7.94 3.31
N GLY A 56 -1.08 6.91 2.70
CA GLY A 56 -0.42 5.62 2.47
C GLY A 56 -0.44 5.21 1.01
N CYS A 57 0.63 4.58 0.56
CA CYS A 57 0.68 3.87 -0.71
C CYS A 57 -0.19 2.59 -0.65
N PRO A 58 -0.70 2.13 -1.82
CA PRO A 58 -1.43 0.88 -1.90
C PRO A 58 -0.57 -0.30 -1.42
N ILE A 59 -1.24 -1.36 -0.97
CA ILE A 59 -0.56 -2.54 -0.42
C ILE A 59 0.33 -3.16 -1.51
N GLY A 60 1.61 -3.31 -1.19
CA GLY A 60 2.63 -3.86 -2.10
C GLY A 60 3.54 -2.80 -2.71
N THR A 61 3.27 -1.50 -2.50
CA THR A 61 4.18 -0.42 -2.91
C THR A 61 4.59 0.44 -1.71
N VAL A 62 5.66 1.20 -1.88
CA VAL A 62 6.22 2.12 -0.89
C VAL A 62 6.45 3.50 -1.52
N PHE A 63 6.57 4.53 -0.71
CA PHE A 63 6.77 5.89 -1.20
C PHE A 63 8.24 6.14 -1.58
N LYS A 64 8.46 6.48 -2.84
CA LYS A 64 9.74 6.95 -3.38
C LYS A 64 9.75 8.47 -3.46
N ILE A 65 10.74 9.09 -2.82
CA ILE A 65 11.00 10.53 -2.97
C ILE A 65 11.58 10.76 -4.39
N GLY A 66 11.05 11.74 -5.11
CA GLY A 66 11.55 12.13 -6.43
C GLY A 66 12.78 13.06 -6.35
N ASP A 67 13.38 13.36 -7.49
CA ASP A 67 14.61 14.17 -7.57
C ASP A 67 14.45 15.63 -7.11
N ALA A 68 13.21 16.11 -7.00
CA ALA A 68 12.90 17.46 -6.54
C ALA A 68 12.16 17.44 -5.19
N ASP A 69 12.51 18.37 -4.30
CA ASP A 69 11.83 18.55 -3.03
C ASP A 69 10.32 18.73 -3.21
N GLY A 70 9.56 17.87 -2.53
CA GLY A 70 8.11 17.85 -2.62
C GLY A 70 7.54 17.00 -3.76
N THR A 71 8.39 16.29 -4.51
CA THR A 71 7.97 15.28 -5.48
C THR A 71 8.21 13.87 -4.95
N GLY A 72 7.37 12.93 -5.37
CA GLY A 72 7.51 11.53 -4.99
C GLY A 72 6.27 10.74 -5.38
N ASN A 73 6.40 9.43 -5.55
CA ASN A 73 5.35 8.53 -6.03
C ASN A 73 5.44 7.18 -5.31
N CYS A 74 4.37 6.38 -5.39
CA CYS A 74 4.40 5.01 -4.89
C CYS A 74 5.07 4.11 -5.92
N GLU A 75 6.11 3.41 -5.53
CA GLU A 75 6.89 2.51 -6.38
C GLU A 75 7.15 1.19 -5.65
N ASP A 76 7.71 0.20 -6.35
CA ASP A 76 8.02 -1.08 -5.76
C ASP A 76 9.09 -0.95 -4.65
N PRO A 77 8.98 -1.72 -3.56
CA PRO A 77 9.93 -1.66 -2.43
C PRO A 77 11.38 -1.90 -2.84
N GLU A 78 11.61 -2.74 -3.85
CA GLU A 78 12.94 -3.06 -4.38
C GLU A 78 13.61 -1.85 -5.07
N ASP A 79 12.82 -0.88 -5.56
CA ASP A 79 13.30 0.34 -6.23
C ASP A 79 13.53 1.51 -5.27
N VAL A 80 13.20 1.34 -3.99
CA VAL A 80 13.34 2.37 -2.95
C VAL A 80 14.41 1.95 -1.94
N PRO A 81 15.56 2.64 -1.91
CA PRO A 81 16.67 2.26 -1.04
C PRO A 81 16.28 2.37 0.44
N GLY A 82 16.49 1.29 1.19
CA GLY A 82 16.15 1.19 2.61
C GLY A 82 14.75 0.64 2.88
N CYS A 83 13.97 0.34 1.83
CA CYS A 83 12.61 -0.17 1.94
C CYS A 83 12.44 -1.53 1.24
N GLU A 84 13.52 -2.17 0.78
CA GLU A 84 13.49 -3.40 -0.02
C GLU A 84 12.73 -4.55 0.67
N ASP A 85 12.96 -4.73 1.98
CA ASP A 85 12.34 -5.79 2.78
C ASP A 85 11.09 -5.32 3.54
N TYR A 86 10.51 -4.17 3.20
CA TYR A 86 9.38 -3.59 3.95
C TYR A 86 8.17 -4.53 4.08
N TYR A 87 7.93 -5.39 3.07
CA TYR A 87 6.87 -6.41 3.09
C TYR A 87 7.41 -7.84 3.31
N GLY A 88 8.68 -8.01 3.64
CA GLY A 88 9.48 -9.25 3.52
C GLY A 88 8.78 -10.55 3.93
N ASP A 89 8.22 -10.61 5.13
CA ASP A 89 7.62 -11.83 5.71
C ASP A 89 6.11 -11.75 5.95
N LEU A 90 5.47 -10.62 5.60
CA LEU A 90 4.04 -10.57 5.42
C LEU A 90 3.73 -11.34 4.15
N ASP A 91 3.51 -12.65 4.27
CA ASP A 91 3.12 -13.53 3.18
C ASP A 91 1.83 -12.98 2.54
N LEU A 92 1.98 -12.06 1.59
CA LEU A 92 0.90 -11.43 0.83
C LEU A 92 0.13 -12.51 0.07
N LYS A 93 0.77 -13.66 -0.18
CA LYS A 93 0.12 -14.89 -0.64
C LYS A 93 -0.90 -15.40 0.38
N SER A 94 -0.60 -15.43 1.67
CA SER A 94 -1.51 -15.83 2.74
C SER A 94 -2.60 -14.79 2.99
N ILE A 95 -2.32 -13.49 2.95
CA ILE A 95 -3.33 -12.43 3.12
C ILE A 95 -4.31 -12.41 1.93
N ARG A 96 -3.80 -12.42 0.68
CA ARG A 96 -4.64 -12.52 -0.52
C ARG A 96 -5.39 -13.85 -0.60
N LYS A 97 -4.79 -14.92 -0.09
CA LYS A 97 -5.45 -16.23 0.03
C LYS A 97 -6.53 -16.22 1.09
N SER A 98 -6.35 -15.53 2.23
CA SER A 98 -7.39 -15.41 3.27
C SER A 98 -8.55 -14.51 2.84
N GLU A 99 -8.32 -13.42 2.12
CA GLU A 99 -9.42 -12.59 1.58
C GLU A 99 -10.17 -13.30 0.43
N LEU A 100 -9.45 -14.01 -0.44
CA LEU A 100 -10.06 -14.86 -1.47
C LEU A 100 -10.82 -16.05 -0.86
N LEU A 101 -10.30 -16.67 0.21
CA LEU A 101 -10.97 -17.74 0.95
C LEU A 101 -12.18 -17.24 1.74
N ALA A 102 -12.11 -16.05 2.34
CA ALA A 102 -13.24 -15.43 3.03
C ALA A 102 -14.37 -15.05 2.06
N GLY A 103 -14.04 -14.66 0.83
CA GLY A 103 -15.00 -14.45 -0.26
C GLY A 103 -15.71 -15.73 -0.74
N LEU A 104 -15.15 -16.91 -0.46
CA LEU A 104 -15.72 -18.22 -0.82
C LEU A 104 -16.51 -18.87 0.32
N ALA A 105 -16.44 -18.34 1.55
CA ALA A 105 -17.08 -18.90 2.73
C ALA A 105 -18.55 -18.49 2.91
N ASN A 106 -19.15 -17.81 1.93
CA ASN A 106 -20.58 -17.47 1.95
C ASN A 106 -21.33 -17.96 0.71
N GLN A 107 -21.12 -19.22 0.33
CA GLN A 107 -22.16 -20.05 -0.31
C GLN A 107 -22.03 -21.49 0.19
N GLY A 108 -22.91 -21.86 1.12
CA GLY A 108 -23.11 -23.25 1.48
C GLY A 108 -23.63 -24.04 0.28
N GLY A 109 -23.11 -25.25 0.07
CA GLY A 109 -23.64 -26.16 -0.94
C GLY A 109 -22.65 -27.21 -1.42
N ALA A 110 -22.54 -28.31 -0.67
CA ALA A 110 -22.12 -29.67 -1.05
C ALA A 110 -21.43 -29.91 -2.42
N GLN A 111 -20.22 -30.48 -2.39
CA GLN A 111 -19.96 -31.90 -2.70
C GLN A 111 -18.44 -32.19 -2.75
N ALA A 112 -18.04 -33.22 -2.01
CA ALA A 112 -16.69 -33.75 -2.02
C ALA A 112 -16.41 -34.48 -3.34
N ILE A 113 -15.38 -34.04 -4.08
CA ILE A 113 -14.82 -34.80 -5.19
C ILE A 113 -13.42 -35.27 -4.78
N LYS A 114 -13.27 -36.60 -4.70
CA LYS A 114 -12.06 -37.33 -4.33
C LYS A 114 -10.94 -37.13 -5.37
N PRO A 115 -9.65 -37.25 -4.97
CA PRO A 115 -8.54 -37.07 -5.88
C PRO A 115 -8.37 -38.29 -6.77
N HIS A 116 -8.20 -38.11 -8.08
CA HIS A 116 -7.74 -39.19 -8.96
C HIS A 116 -6.30 -38.97 -9.38
N SER A 117 -5.45 -39.87 -8.89
CA SER A 117 -4.06 -40.01 -9.29
C SER A 117 -3.95 -40.53 -10.73
N LYS A 118 -2.78 -40.27 -11.31
CA LYS A 118 -2.27 -40.53 -12.66
C LYS A 118 -2.51 -41.98 -13.16
N SER A 119 -2.64 -42.19 -14.48
CA SER A 119 -1.76 -43.08 -15.28
C SER A 119 -2.32 -43.39 -16.70
N ASN A 120 -1.47 -43.14 -17.71
CA ASN A 120 -1.24 -43.83 -19.00
C ASN A 120 -2.36 -44.57 -19.80
N ARG A 121 -2.52 -44.13 -21.08
CA ARG A 121 -2.33 -44.87 -22.39
C ARG A 121 -3.26 -46.09 -22.73
N PRO A 122 -3.47 -46.47 -24.02
CA PRO A 122 -3.86 -45.77 -25.26
C PRO A 122 -5.10 -46.41 -25.99
N SER A 123 -5.53 -45.76 -27.08
CA SER A 123 -6.03 -46.29 -28.39
C SER A 123 -7.12 -47.37 -28.53
N GLN A 124 -7.93 -47.14 -29.58
CA GLN A 124 -8.68 -48.06 -30.46
C GLN A 124 -10.20 -48.03 -30.24
N LYS A 125 -11.09 -48.15 -31.24
CA LYS A 125 -11.17 -47.93 -32.70
C LYS A 125 -12.65 -48.23 -33.03
N GLU A 126 -13.21 -47.57 -34.04
CA GLU A 126 -14.40 -47.93 -34.86
C GLU A 126 -15.44 -48.94 -34.33
N ASN A 127 -16.72 -48.57 -34.41
CA ASN A 127 -17.58 -48.99 -35.53
C ASN A 127 -18.89 -48.19 -35.55
#